data_AF-A0A837D780-F1
#
_entry.id   AF-A0A837D780-F1
#
_cell.length_a   1.000
_cell.length_b   1.000
_cell.length_c   1.000
_cell.angle_alpha   90.00
_cell.angle_beta   90.00
_cell.angle_gamma   90.00
#
_symmetry.space_group_name_H-M   'P 1'
#
loop_
_entity.id
_entity.type
_entity.pdbx_description
1 polymer ?
#
loop_
_entity_poly.entity_id
_entity_poly.type
_entity_poly.pdbx_seq_one_letter_code
_entity_poly.pdbx_strand_id
1 'polypeptide(L)'
;MQRYLWQQADGKRHVYDTTRHRIQAEHSFTALCGETVTPRTERGDLTAGLWFDGECPVCTIALAKALGWPMRELADLAHRFTWSPELLARLAEILHCTSGEVAELTGARTVDT
;
A
#
# COMPACT_ATOMS: atom_id res chain seq x y z
N MET A 1 -5.29 9.96 18.24
CA MET A 1 -5.59 9.13 17.05
C MET A 1 -4.27 8.86 16.34
N GLN A 2 -4.00 7.63 15.89
CA GLN A 2 -2.79 7.35 15.10
C GLN A 2 -2.89 8.03 13.73
N ARG A 3 -1.78 8.55 13.21
CA ARG A 3 -1.78 9.28 11.93
C ARG A 3 -2.17 8.39 10.76
N TYR A 4 -1.66 7.16 10.73
CA TYR A 4 -1.93 6.19 9.67
C TYR A 4 -2.72 5.02 10.23
N LEU A 5 -3.76 4.59 9.51
CA LEU A 5 -4.57 3.44 9.85
C LEU A 5 -4.79 2.55 8.62
N TRP A 6 -5.06 1.28 8.86
CA TRP A 6 -5.41 0.31 7.83
C TRP A 6 -6.91 0.38 7.51
N GLN A 7 -7.26 0.08 6.26
CA GLN A 7 -8.64 -0.08 5.78
C GLN A 7 -8.65 -1.05 4.60
N GLN A 8 -9.50 -2.09 4.64
CA GLN A 8 -9.73 -2.96 3.49
C GLN A 8 -10.65 -2.28 2.47
N ALA A 9 -10.30 -2.33 1.20
CA ALA A 9 -11.15 -1.92 0.09
C ALA A 9 -10.59 -2.46 -1.22
N ASP A 10 -11.45 -2.70 -2.20
CA ASP A 10 -11.06 -3.09 -3.57
C ASP A 10 -10.03 -4.26 -3.64
N GLY A 11 -10.19 -5.24 -2.74
CA GLY A 11 -9.43 -6.49 -2.76
C GLY A 11 -8.06 -6.42 -2.08
N LYS A 12 -7.75 -5.34 -1.34
CA LYS A 12 -6.52 -5.22 -0.54
C LYS A 12 -6.78 -4.49 0.78
N ARG A 13 -5.92 -4.73 1.76
CA ARG A 13 -5.79 -3.86 2.94
C ARG A 13 -4.87 -2.69 2.63
N HIS A 14 -5.44 -1.50 2.50
CA HIS A 14 -4.75 -0.24 2.24
C HIS A 14 -4.42 0.50 3.54
N VAL A 15 -3.51 1.46 3.45
CA VAL A 15 -3.22 2.42 4.53
C VAL A 15 -3.70 3.81 4.09
N TYR A 16 -4.29 4.58 5.00
CA TYR A 16 -4.70 5.97 4.76
C TYR A 16 -4.19 6.92 5.85
N ASP A 17 -4.05 8.20 5.50
CA ASP A 17 -3.74 9.27 6.46
C ASP A 17 -5.04 9.80 7.07
N THR A 18 -5.22 9.58 8.38
CA THR A 18 -6.40 9.98 9.15
C THR A 18 -6.56 11.49 9.28
N THR A 19 -5.51 12.27 8.98
CA THR A 19 -5.61 13.73 8.92
C THR A 19 -6.28 14.23 7.63
N ARG A 20 -6.38 13.36 6.61
CA ARG A 20 -6.97 13.67 5.30
C ARG A 20 -8.32 13.02 5.08
N HIS A 21 -8.51 11.82 5.63
CA HIS A 21 -9.70 11.01 5.35
C HIS A 21 -10.34 10.49 6.63
N ARG A 22 -11.67 10.45 6.61
CA ARG A 22 -12.49 9.71 7.57
C ARG A 22 -13.18 8.59 6.81
N ILE A 23 -12.94 7.35 7.23
CA ILE A 23 -13.54 6.19 6.56
C ILE A 23 -15.02 6.09 6.90
N GLN A 24 -15.83 5.89 5.87
CA GLN A 24 -17.27 5.67 5.93
C GLN A 24 -17.66 4.63 4.88
N ALA A 25 -18.75 3.91 5.13
CA ALA A 25 -19.34 3.00 4.15
C ALA A 25 -19.59 3.72 2.83
N GLU A 26 -19.22 3.10 1.70
CA GLU A 26 -19.55 3.56 0.34
C GLU A 26 -18.97 4.93 -0.06
N HIS A 27 -18.16 5.55 0.81
CA HIS A 27 -17.41 6.75 0.50
C HIS A 27 -15.97 6.40 0.14
N SER A 28 -15.49 6.98 -0.95
CA SER A 28 -14.13 6.77 -1.41
C SER A 28 -13.12 7.51 -0.55
N PHE A 29 -11.92 6.95 -0.44
CA PHE A 29 -10.75 7.61 0.13
C PHE A 29 -9.51 7.32 -0.71
N THR A 30 -8.52 8.20 -0.64
CA THR A 30 -7.23 7.98 -1.31
C THR A 30 -6.25 7.34 -0.33
N ALA A 31 -5.79 6.14 -0.66
CA ALA A 31 -4.79 5.41 0.12
C ALA A 31 -3.38 5.99 -0.09
N LEU A 32 -2.42 5.58 0.75
CA LEU A 32 -1.01 5.97 0.60
C LEU A 32 -0.39 5.51 -0.72
N CYS A 33 -0.93 4.47 -1.34
CA CYS A 33 -0.52 4.05 -2.68
C CYS A 33 -1.05 4.95 -3.80
N GLY A 34 -1.83 5.99 -3.49
CA GLY A 34 -2.44 6.88 -4.48
C GLY A 34 -3.76 6.36 -5.08
N GLU A 35 -4.13 5.11 -4.84
CA GLU A 35 -5.43 4.59 -5.29
C GLU A 35 -6.57 5.21 -4.50
N THR A 36 -7.62 5.62 -5.23
CA THR A 36 -8.89 6.02 -4.62
C THR A 36 -9.80 4.81 -4.61
N VAL A 37 -10.14 4.33 -3.43
CA VAL A 37 -10.84 3.06 -3.20
C VAL A 37 -12.07 3.28 -2.33
N THR A 38 -13.07 2.42 -2.47
CA THR A 38 -14.34 2.53 -1.72
C THR A 38 -14.60 1.26 -0.92
N PRO A 39 -14.58 1.31 0.44
CA PRO A 39 -14.97 0.20 1.29
C PRO A 39 -16.44 -0.20 1.07
N ARG A 40 -16.70 -1.50 0.95
CA ARG A 40 -18.05 -2.06 0.75
C ARG A 40 -18.44 -3.02 1.86
N THR A 41 -19.63 -2.85 2.41
CA THR A 41 -20.16 -3.73 3.48
C THR A 41 -20.22 -5.19 3.01
N GLU A 42 -20.63 -5.42 1.76
CA GLU A 42 -20.80 -6.75 1.17
C GLU A 42 -19.48 -7.51 1.04
N ARG A 43 -18.34 -6.80 1.04
CA ARG A 43 -16.99 -7.38 1.00
C ARG A 43 -16.37 -7.57 2.38
N GLY A 44 -17.09 -7.24 3.45
CA GLY A 44 -16.58 -7.29 4.82
C GLY A 44 -15.65 -6.13 5.19
N ASP A 45 -15.50 -5.14 4.31
CA ASP A 45 -14.51 -4.06 4.45
C ASP A 45 -14.73 -3.18 5.69
N LEU A 46 -15.95 -3.11 6.22
CA LEU A 46 -16.27 -2.29 7.39
C LEU A 46 -16.18 -3.05 8.72
N THR A 47 -15.91 -4.35 8.68
CA THR A 47 -15.75 -5.17 9.87
C THR A 47 -14.32 -5.69 9.92
N ALA A 48 -13.45 -5.06 10.71
CA ALA A 48 -12.02 -5.41 10.75
C ALA A 48 -11.73 -6.89 11.04
N GLY A 49 -12.61 -7.57 11.80
CA GLY A 49 -12.52 -9.02 12.04
C GLY A 49 -12.79 -9.90 10.80
N LEU A 50 -13.25 -9.30 9.70
CA LEU A 50 -13.53 -9.96 8.42
C LEU A 50 -12.57 -9.51 7.30
N TRP A 51 -11.49 -8.79 7.65
CA TRP A 51 -10.50 -8.38 6.66
C TRP A 51 -9.58 -9.54 6.30
N PHE A 52 -9.90 -10.23 5.20
CA PHE A 52 -9.15 -11.39 4.72
C PHE A 52 -8.32 -11.10 3.48
N ASP A 53 -8.45 -9.91 2.89
CA ASP A 53 -7.60 -9.52 1.76
C ASP A 53 -6.15 -9.31 2.19
N GLY A 54 -5.23 -9.59 1.27
CA GLY A 54 -3.80 -9.33 1.46
C GLY A 54 -3.51 -7.84 1.61
N GLU A 55 -2.42 -7.51 2.30
CA GLU A 55 -1.97 -6.12 2.39
C GLU A 55 -1.60 -5.56 1.01
N CYS A 56 -1.90 -4.27 0.79
CA CYS A 56 -1.40 -3.54 -0.36
C CYS A 56 0.12 -3.37 -0.21
N PRO A 57 0.95 -3.92 -1.12
CA PRO A 57 2.41 -3.84 -0.99
C PRO A 57 2.91 -2.40 -0.96
N VAL A 58 2.38 -1.54 -1.86
CA VAL A 58 2.78 -0.13 -1.94
C VAL A 58 2.42 0.62 -0.65
N CYS A 59 1.22 0.43 -0.09
CA CYS A 59 0.85 1.08 1.17
C CYS A 59 1.73 0.64 2.33
N THR A 60 2.10 -0.65 2.37
CA THR A 60 2.98 -1.22 3.40
C THR A 60 4.35 -0.55 3.39
N ILE A 61 4.97 -0.43 2.20
CA ILE A 61 6.28 0.22 2.05
C ILE A 61 6.19 1.72 2.30
N ALA A 62 5.15 2.39 1.79
CA ALA A 62 4.93 3.82 2.01
C ALA A 62 4.76 4.15 3.50
N LEU A 63 4.03 3.32 4.24
CA LEU A 63 3.88 3.46 5.69
C LEU A 63 5.22 3.30 6.40
N ALA A 64 5.98 2.23 6.13
CA ALA A 64 7.28 2.01 6.75
C ALA A 64 8.25 3.16 6.47
N LYS A 65 8.26 3.69 5.24
CA LYS A 65 9.02 4.89 4.87
C LYS A 65 8.59 6.12 5.67
N ALA A 66 7.28 6.35 5.80
CA ALA A 66 6.72 7.47 6.57
C ALA A 66 7.02 7.37 8.07
N LEU A 67 7.19 6.15 8.60
CA LEU A 67 7.64 5.88 9.96
C LEU A 67 9.16 5.96 10.14
N GLY A 68 9.91 6.31 9.10
CA GLY A 68 11.35 6.55 9.17
C GLY A 68 12.21 5.27 9.15
N TRP A 69 11.68 4.16 8.63
CA TRP A 69 12.46 2.92 8.54
C TRP A 69 13.67 3.08 7.61
N PRO A 70 14.82 2.46 7.93
CA PRO A 70 15.99 2.50 7.07
C PRO A 70 15.76 1.65 5.81
N MET A 71 16.45 2.01 4.72
CA MET A 71 16.27 1.37 3.40
C MET A 71 16.43 -0.16 3.41
N ARG A 72 17.35 -0.70 4.22
CA ARG A 72 17.54 -2.16 4.35
C ARG A 72 16.27 -2.87 4.87
N GLU A 73 15.59 -2.25 5.84
CA GLU A 73 14.39 -2.84 6.45
C GLU A 73 13.17 -2.68 5.52
N LEU A 74 13.16 -1.62 4.70
CA LEU A 74 12.19 -1.49 3.60
C LEU A 74 12.40 -2.58 2.55
N ALA A 75 13.65 -2.91 2.21
CA ALA A 75 13.95 -3.99 1.27
C ALA A 75 13.46 -5.33 1.84
N ASP A 76 13.85 -5.68 3.07
CA ASP A 76 13.41 -6.93 3.72
C ASP A 76 11.88 -7.06 3.78
N LEU A 77 11.18 -5.94 3.98
CA LEU A 77 9.72 -5.89 3.96
C LEU A 77 9.16 -6.08 2.55
N ALA A 78 9.76 -5.45 1.54
CA ALA A 78 9.31 -5.52 0.16
C ALA A 78 9.42 -6.93 -0.45
N HIS A 79 10.42 -7.71 -0.05
CA HIS A 79 10.62 -9.09 -0.52
C HIS A 79 9.51 -10.07 -0.09
N ARG A 80 8.62 -9.66 0.82
CA ARG A 80 7.46 -10.48 1.24
C ARG A 80 6.30 -10.44 0.26
N PHE A 81 6.34 -9.54 -0.71
CA PHE A 81 5.26 -9.32 -1.66
C PHE A 81 5.64 -9.74 -3.07
N THR A 82 4.64 -10.16 -3.83
CA THR A 82 4.75 -10.28 -5.28
C THR A 82 4.51 -8.92 -5.91
N TRP A 83 5.43 -8.49 -6.77
CA TRP A 83 5.37 -7.19 -7.44
C TRP A 83 5.01 -7.36 -8.91
N SER A 84 3.90 -6.76 -9.33
CA SER A 84 3.58 -6.58 -10.74
C SER A 84 4.21 -5.29 -11.27
N PRO A 85 4.36 -5.13 -12.60
CA PRO A 85 4.86 -3.88 -13.19
C PRO A 85 4.09 -2.64 -12.73
N GLU A 86 2.77 -2.74 -12.57
CA GLU A 86 1.90 -1.64 -12.12
C GLU A 86 2.21 -1.26 -10.66
N LEU A 87 2.46 -2.25 -9.80
CA LEU A 87 2.82 -2.00 -8.41
C LEU A 87 4.21 -1.37 -8.27
N LEU A 88 5.16 -1.78 -9.12
CA LEU A 88 6.51 -1.20 -9.15
C LEU A 88 6.47 0.26 -9.61
N ALA A 89 5.77 0.55 -10.72
CA ALA A 89 5.61 1.92 -11.22
C ALA A 89 4.97 2.83 -10.16
N ARG A 90 3.91 2.33 -9.52
CA ARG A 90 3.22 3.06 -8.45
C ARG A 90 4.11 3.28 -7.23
N LEU A 91 4.91 2.29 -6.83
CA LEU A 91 5.85 2.48 -5.73
C LEU A 91 6.91 3.54 -6.06
N ALA A 92 7.40 3.58 -7.30
CA ALA A 92 8.36 4.58 -7.77
C ALA A 92 7.80 6.00 -7.65
N GLU A 93 6.54 6.20 -8.08
CA GLU A 93 5.84 7.48 -7.94
C GLU A 93 5.73 7.92 -6.47
N ILE A 94 5.35 7.00 -5.58
CA ILE A 94 5.14 7.29 -4.14
C ILE A 94 6.46 7.56 -3.41
N LEU A 95 7.53 6.83 -3.75
CA LEU A 95 8.85 7.01 -3.12
C LEU A 95 9.69 8.11 -3.78
N HIS A 96 9.23 8.66 -4.90
CA HIS A 96 9.96 9.62 -5.73
C HIS A 96 11.36 9.13 -6.12
N CYS A 97 11.44 7.87 -6.56
CA CYS A 97 12.68 7.24 -7.01
C CYS A 97 12.54 6.67 -8.43
N THR A 98 13.68 6.27 -9.00
CA THR A 98 13.74 5.68 -10.34
C THR A 98 13.24 4.24 -10.34
N SER A 99 12.84 3.74 -11.51
CA SER A 99 12.43 2.34 -11.68
C SER A 99 13.54 1.36 -11.28
N GLY A 100 14.81 1.70 -11.51
CA GLY A 100 15.96 0.89 -11.09
C GLY A 100 16.08 0.78 -9.57
N GLU A 101 15.99 1.91 -8.86
CA GLU A 101 16.03 1.93 -7.39
C GLU A 101 14.86 1.15 -6.77
N VAL A 102 13.67 1.19 -7.38
CA VAL A 102 12.53 0.39 -6.92
C VAL A 102 12.73 -1.11 -7.19
N ALA A 103 13.25 -1.48 -8.35
CA ALA A 103 13.53 -2.88 -8.67
C ALA A 103 14.55 -3.47 -7.69
N GLU A 104 15.61 -2.72 -7.37
CA GLU A 104 16.59 -3.10 -6.35
C GLU A 104 15.97 -3.23 -4.95
N LEU A 105 15.14 -2.25 -4.55
CA LEU A 105 14.45 -2.27 -3.27
C LEU A 105 13.54 -3.49 -3.11
N THR A 106 12.78 -3.82 -4.15
CA THR A 106 11.76 -4.87 -4.12
C THR A 106 12.30 -6.27 -4.41
N GLY A 107 13.52 -6.36 -4.96
CA GLY A 107 14.08 -7.62 -5.47
C GLY A 107 13.33 -8.18 -6.68
N ALA A 108 12.43 -7.39 -7.28
CA ALA A 108 11.68 -7.80 -8.46
C ALA A 108 12.63 -7.81 -9.65
N ARG A 109 12.83 -8.98 -10.26
CA ARG A 109 13.57 -9.08 -11.52
C ARG A 109 12.71 -8.47 -12.62
N THR A 110 13.13 -7.32 -13.17
CA THR A 110 12.66 -6.88 -14.48
C THR A 110 13.19 -7.89 -15.50
N VAL A 111 12.36 -8.85 -15.90
CA VAL A 111 12.68 -9.67 -17.06
C VAL A 111 12.42 -8.76 -18.25
N ASP A 112 13.50 -8.28 -18.87
CA ASP A 112 13.43 -7.61 -20.16
C ASP A 112 12.81 -8.61 -21.16
N THR A 113 11.58 -8.36 -21.58
CA THR A 113 10.91 -9.06 -22.69
C THR A 113 11.16 -8.33 -24.00
#